data_AF-A0A1S1LZZ2-F1
#
_entry.id   AF-A0A1S1LZZ2-F1
#
_cell.length_a   1.000
_cell.length_b   1.000
_cell.length_c   1.000
_cell.angle_alpha   90.00
_cell.angle_beta   90.00
_cell.angle_gamma   90.00
#
_symmetry.space_group_name_H-M   'P 1'
#
loop_
_entity.id
_entity.type
_entity.pdbx_description
1 polymer ?
#
loop_
_entity_poly.entity_id
_entity_poly.type
_entity_poly.pdbx_seq_one_letter_code
_entity_poly.pdbx_strand_id
1 'polypeptide(L)'
;MRLPEPYSNDPTQWLFEGRPELATVPLQVALARLLGYCWLRQKPDDLDTFVDNDGIAALQSLPGEPDLATRLRQILSAAFRSDWSSALERKLVMDAGGNNGRLEDWLRDSFFAQHVKVFDNRPFLWHIWDGRKDGFSAIVNYHKLDRRTLEKLTFTSLGAWIDRQKHEARAERAGADARLAAAEDLQHQLELILEGAAPHDVYVRWKPMAEQPIGWEPDLDDGVRLNIRPFVTAGVLRSKVNVHWKKDRGTNPDGSERHNDLHPTLDERRAARRAAEATE
;
A
#
# COMPACT_ATOMS: atom_id res chain seq x y z
N MET A 1 39.78 -9.07 -0.48
CA MET A 1 38.38 -8.85 -0.93
C MET A 1 37.50 -9.79 -0.12
N ARG A 2 36.75 -9.29 0.88
CA ARG A 2 35.81 -10.14 1.64
C ARG A 2 34.57 -10.33 0.78
N LEU A 3 34.15 -11.56 0.56
CA LEU A 3 32.85 -11.87 -0.03
C LEU A 3 31.75 -11.39 0.95
N PRO A 4 30.63 -10.85 0.45
CA PRO A 4 29.50 -10.52 1.32
C PRO A 4 29.03 -11.78 2.05
N GLU A 5 28.59 -11.60 3.30
CA GLU A 5 28.01 -12.70 4.07
C GLU A 5 26.81 -13.28 3.30
N PRO A 6 26.58 -14.61 3.33
CA PRO A 6 25.50 -15.26 2.58
C PRO A 6 24.10 -14.99 3.18
N TYR A 7 24.00 -13.97 4.03
CA TYR A 7 22.83 -13.59 4.81
C TYR A 7 22.81 -12.06 4.94
N SER A 8 21.61 -11.48 5.06
CA SER A 8 21.41 -10.06 5.37
C SER A 8 20.31 -9.91 6.41
N ASN A 9 20.46 -8.95 7.32
CA ASN A 9 19.41 -8.46 8.23
C ASN A 9 18.72 -7.19 7.70
N ASP A 10 19.20 -6.63 6.59
CA ASP A 10 18.63 -5.47 5.92
C ASP A 10 17.56 -5.93 4.91
N PRO A 11 16.28 -5.56 5.09
CA PRO A 11 15.18 -6.02 4.25
C PRO A 11 15.17 -5.43 2.84
N THR A 12 16.04 -4.48 2.52
CA THR A 12 16.22 -3.99 1.14
C THR A 12 17.19 -4.87 0.34
N GLN A 13 17.90 -5.79 1.00
CA GLN A 13 18.87 -6.67 0.33
C GLN A 13 18.19 -7.96 -0.14
N TRP A 14 18.55 -8.39 -1.34
CA TRP A 14 18.08 -9.65 -1.95
C TRP A 14 18.41 -10.93 -1.16
N LEU A 15 19.34 -10.88 -0.21
CA LEU A 15 19.71 -12.00 0.67
C LEU A 15 18.83 -12.09 1.94
N PHE A 16 17.96 -11.11 2.19
CA PHE A 16 17.09 -11.11 3.36
C PHE A 16 15.98 -12.16 3.22
N GLU A 17 15.74 -12.89 4.31
CA GLU A 17 14.84 -14.08 4.32
C GLU A 17 13.44 -13.78 4.89
N GLY A 18 13.13 -12.53 5.26
CA GLY A 18 11.78 -12.18 5.72
C GLY A 18 11.49 -12.50 7.19
N ARG A 19 12.51 -12.60 8.06
CA ARG A 19 12.36 -12.87 9.50
C ARG A 19 12.37 -11.58 10.33
N PRO A 20 11.26 -11.21 11.01
CA PRO A 20 11.21 -9.97 11.81
C PRO A 20 12.26 -9.91 12.91
N GLU A 21 12.46 -10.99 13.65
CA GLU A 21 13.36 -11.07 14.80
C GLU A 21 14.85 -10.92 14.44
N LEU A 22 15.20 -11.11 13.17
CA LEU A 22 16.55 -10.94 12.65
C LEU A 22 16.74 -9.62 11.88
N ALA A 23 15.68 -8.83 11.69
CA ALA A 23 15.68 -7.66 10.82
C ALA A 23 16.17 -6.39 11.53
N THR A 24 16.73 -5.46 10.75
CA THR A 24 17.05 -4.10 11.21
C THR A 24 15.80 -3.23 11.45
N VAL A 25 14.68 -3.54 10.78
CA VAL A 25 13.37 -2.86 10.95
C VAL A 25 12.25 -3.88 11.21
N PRO A 26 12.24 -4.53 12.38
CA PRO A 26 11.38 -5.70 12.68
C PRO A 26 9.89 -5.44 12.49
N LEU A 27 9.38 -4.27 12.90
CA LEU A 27 7.96 -3.93 12.77
C LEU A 27 7.50 -3.83 11.30
N GLN A 28 8.35 -3.27 10.42
CA GLN A 28 8.03 -3.19 9.00
C GLN A 28 8.06 -4.57 8.35
N VAL A 29 9.03 -5.42 8.72
CA VAL A 29 9.12 -6.78 8.20
C VAL A 29 7.92 -7.62 8.62
N ALA A 30 7.55 -7.56 9.90
CA ALA A 30 6.38 -8.25 10.41
C ALA A 30 5.09 -7.83 9.69
N LEU A 31 4.91 -6.52 9.44
CA LEU A 31 3.74 -6.03 8.71
C LEU A 31 3.74 -6.43 7.23
N ALA A 32 4.91 -6.44 6.58
CA ALA A 32 5.05 -6.93 5.21
C ALA A 32 4.77 -8.43 5.09
N ARG A 33 5.29 -9.25 6.02
CA ARG A 33 4.91 -10.67 6.12
C ARG A 33 3.41 -10.83 6.34
N LEU A 34 2.84 -10.08 7.29
CA LEU A 34 1.40 -10.10 7.59
C LEU A 34 0.56 -9.79 6.34
N LEU A 35 0.96 -8.84 5.49
CA LEU A 35 0.22 -8.49 4.27
C LEU A 35 0.63 -9.34 3.04
N GLY A 36 1.35 -10.43 3.26
CA GLY A 36 1.69 -11.41 2.23
C GLY A 36 2.75 -10.95 1.24
N TYR A 37 3.63 -10.01 1.62
CA TYR A 37 4.86 -9.76 0.87
C TYR A 37 5.87 -10.86 1.15
N CYS A 38 6.41 -11.45 0.09
CA CYS A 38 7.41 -12.50 0.16
C CYS A 38 8.74 -12.00 -0.37
N TRP A 39 9.80 -12.05 0.45
CA TRP A 39 11.15 -11.77 -0.01
C TRP A 39 11.67 -12.92 -0.89
N LEU A 40 12.60 -12.60 -1.80
CA LEU A 40 13.14 -13.55 -2.77
C LEU A 40 13.74 -14.82 -2.13
N ARG A 41 14.39 -14.68 -0.97
CA ARG A 41 15.01 -15.80 -0.24
C ARG A 41 14.14 -16.37 0.88
N GLN A 42 12.93 -15.84 1.07
CA GLN A 42 12.02 -16.32 2.10
C GLN A 42 11.66 -17.78 1.82
N LYS A 43 11.74 -18.60 2.86
CA LYS A 43 11.28 -19.99 2.84
C LYS A 43 9.99 -20.10 3.66
N PRO A 44 9.16 -21.13 3.39
CA PRO A 44 8.01 -21.39 4.23
C PRO A 44 8.42 -21.56 5.70
N ASP A 45 7.68 -20.91 6.60
CA ASP A 45 7.97 -20.91 8.03
C ASP A 45 6.69 -20.79 8.88
N ASP A 46 6.86 -20.67 10.19
CA ASP A 46 5.75 -20.59 11.14
C ASP A 46 4.92 -19.30 11.05
N LEU A 47 5.44 -18.25 10.41
CA LEU A 47 4.74 -16.98 10.25
C LEU A 47 3.73 -16.99 9.11
N ASP A 48 3.81 -17.96 8.20
CA ASP A 48 2.91 -18.06 7.04
C ASP A 48 1.44 -18.25 7.46
N THR A 49 1.19 -18.78 8.67
CA THR A 49 -0.16 -18.94 9.23
C THR A 49 -0.87 -17.63 9.56
N PHE A 50 -0.13 -16.52 9.67
CA PHE A 50 -0.69 -15.20 9.96
C PHE A 50 -0.94 -14.37 8.70
N VAL A 51 -0.46 -14.82 7.54
CA VAL A 51 -0.48 -14.08 6.28
C VAL A 51 -1.92 -13.76 5.86
N ASP A 52 -2.15 -12.51 5.50
CA ASP A 52 -3.40 -12.04 4.96
C ASP A 52 -3.59 -12.52 3.51
N ASN A 53 -4.81 -12.99 3.23
CA ASN A 53 -5.16 -13.56 1.94
C ASN A 53 -5.28 -12.53 0.82
N ASP A 54 -5.72 -11.30 1.09
CA ASP A 54 -5.89 -10.25 0.09
C ASP A 54 -4.87 -9.11 0.22
N GLY A 55 -4.13 -9.08 1.32
CA GLY A 55 -3.10 -8.06 1.56
C GLY A 55 -3.67 -6.71 1.99
N ILE A 56 -4.90 -6.67 2.54
CA ILE A 56 -5.53 -5.48 3.10
C ILE A 56 -5.66 -5.69 4.61
N ALA A 57 -5.22 -4.71 5.40
CA ALA A 57 -5.52 -4.69 6.84
C ALA A 57 -5.94 -3.28 7.28
N ALA A 58 -7.14 -3.18 7.83
CA ALA A 58 -7.64 -1.94 8.41
C ALA A 58 -7.05 -1.70 9.80
N LEU A 59 -6.70 -0.45 10.11
CA LEU A 59 -6.27 -0.04 11.45
C LEU A 59 -7.40 -0.14 12.46
N GLN A 60 -8.66 -0.05 12.00
CA GLN A 60 -9.83 -0.29 12.82
C GLN A 60 -10.31 -1.73 12.63
N SER A 61 -10.93 -2.30 13.67
CA SER A 61 -11.62 -3.58 13.51
C SER A 61 -12.80 -3.45 12.54
N LEU A 62 -12.92 -4.45 11.67
CA LEU A 62 -13.98 -4.64 10.69
C LEU A 62 -14.74 -5.94 10.99
N PRO A 63 -15.95 -6.14 10.42
CA PRO A 63 -16.69 -7.38 10.63
C PRO A 63 -15.87 -8.62 10.25
N GLY A 64 -15.65 -9.51 11.23
CA GLY A 64 -14.87 -10.74 11.04
C GLY A 64 -13.35 -10.55 11.02
N GLU A 65 -12.85 -9.33 11.23
CA GLU A 65 -11.42 -9.03 11.18
C GLU A 65 -10.97 -8.17 12.40
N PRO A 66 -10.00 -8.64 13.19
CA PRO A 66 -9.38 -7.83 14.23
C PRO A 66 -8.68 -6.61 13.66
N ASP A 67 -8.47 -5.58 14.48
CA ASP A 67 -7.67 -4.43 14.08
C ASP A 67 -6.21 -4.82 13.76
N LEU A 68 -5.57 -4.03 12.89
CA LEU A 68 -4.21 -4.30 12.44
C LEU A 68 -3.18 -4.37 13.58
N ALA A 69 -3.33 -3.59 14.66
CA ALA A 69 -2.35 -3.64 15.76
C ALA A 69 -2.44 -4.98 16.50
N THR A 70 -3.65 -5.49 16.73
CA THR A 70 -3.86 -6.85 17.26
C THR A 70 -3.24 -7.92 16.36
N ARG A 71 -3.47 -7.86 15.04
CA ARG A 71 -2.89 -8.80 14.06
C ARG A 71 -1.36 -8.74 14.03
N LEU A 72 -0.80 -7.53 14.06
CA LEU A 72 0.65 -7.31 14.07
C LEU A 72 1.30 -7.83 15.36
N ARG A 73 0.64 -7.69 16.51
CA ARG A 73 1.12 -8.30 17.77
C ARG A 73 1.17 -9.82 17.70
N GLN A 74 0.18 -10.45 17.07
CA GLN A 74 0.15 -11.91 16.95
C GLN A 74 1.36 -12.44 16.16
N ILE A 75 1.65 -11.86 15.00
CA ILE A 75 2.81 -12.28 14.19
C ILE A 75 4.15 -11.94 14.88
N LEU A 76 4.25 -10.80 15.59
CA LEU A 76 5.45 -10.47 16.38
C LEU A 76 5.64 -11.44 17.55
N SER A 77 4.57 -11.81 18.25
CA SER A 77 4.61 -12.82 19.29
C SER A 77 5.09 -14.18 18.76
N ALA A 78 4.70 -14.56 17.55
CA ALA A 78 5.17 -15.79 16.92
C ALA A 78 6.64 -15.69 16.51
N ALA A 79 7.06 -14.55 15.94
CA ALA A 79 8.44 -14.32 15.49
C ALA A 79 9.45 -14.30 16.64
N PHE A 80 9.15 -13.59 17.73
CA PHE A 80 10.03 -13.44 18.89
C PHE A 80 9.85 -14.54 19.96
N ARG A 81 8.80 -15.36 19.85
CA ARG A 81 8.54 -16.53 20.73
C ARG A 81 8.64 -16.17 22.23
N SER A 82 9.52 -16.83 22.97
CA SER A 82 9.75 -16.62 24.41
C SER A 82 10.30 -15.24 24.75
N ASP A 83 10.93 -14.57 23.79
CA ASP A 83 11.52 -13.25 24.00
C ASP A 83 10.45 -12.15 23.87
N TRP A 84 9.29 -12.48 23.31
CA TRP A 84 8.18 -11.54 23.18
C TRP A 84 7.64 -11.13 24.54
N SER A 85 7.54 -9.82 24.75
CA SER A 85 6.98 -9.23 25.97
C SER A 85 6.48 -7.82 25.68
N SER A 86 5.60 -7.28 26.53
CA SER A 86 5.15 -5.89 26.41
C SER A 86 6.30 -4.88 26.51
N ALA A 87 7.39 -5.24 27.21
CA ALA A 87 8.61 -4.44 27.28
C ALA A 87 9.35 -4.44 25.93
N LEU A 88 9.46 -5.61 25.27
CA LEU A 88 10.05 -5.71 23.94
C LEU A 88 9.19 -4.97 22.89
N GLU A 89 7.87 -5.13 22.89
CA GLU A 89 6.97 -4.38 21.99
C GLU A 89 7.24 -2.87 22.10
N ARG A 90 7.22 -2.35 23.34
CA ARG A 90 7.49 -0.94 23.60
C ARG A 90 8.87 -0.53 23.09
N LYS A 91 9.90 -1.34 23.35
CA LYS A 91 11.26 -1.08 22.87
C LYS A 91 11.31 -1.01 21.34
N LEU A 92 10.76 -2.00 20.64
CA LEU A 92 10.73 -2.03 19.17
C LEU A 92 10.03 -0.81 18.59
N VAL A 93 8.92 -0.38 19.19
CA VAL A 93 8.20 0.83 18.76
C VAL A 93 9.03 2.10 19.01
N MET A 94 9.67 2.22 20.17
CA MET A 94 10.53 3.37 20.49
C MET A 94 11.77 3.42 19.57
N ASP A 95 12.42 2.29 19.32
CA ASP A 95 13.58 2.18 18.42
C ASP A 95 13.18 2.52 16.98
N ALA A 96 11.95 2.16 16.57
CA ALA A 96 11.36 2.59 15.32
C ALA A 96 10.88 4.05 15.33
N GLY A 97 11.10 4.85 16.38
CA GLY A 97 10.73 6.27 16.44
C GLY A 97 9.24 6.54 16.71
N GLY A 98 8.53 5.62 17.34
CA GLY A 98 7.16 5.85 17.84
C GLY A 98 7.15 6.54 19.20
N ASN A 99 6.62 7.77 19.27
CA ASN A 99 6.76 8.66 20.43
C ASN A 99 6.24 8.12 21.77
N ASN A 100 5.25 7.22 21.75
CA ASN A 100 4.58 6.71 22.96
C ASN A 100 4.86 5.23 23.24
N GLY A 101 5.69 4.56 22.42
CA GLY A 101 5.94 3.13 22.53
C GLY A 101 4.71 2.24 22.30
N ARG A 102 3.66 2.78 21.66
CA ARG A 102 2.41 2.08 21.32
C ARG A 102 2.36 1.75 19.85
N LEU A 103 2.04 0.50 19.53
CA LEU A 103 2.01 0.00 18.16
C LEU A 103 0.95 0.72 17.31
N GLU A 104 -0.21 1.04 17.88
CA GLU A 104 -1.28 1.77 17.20
C GLU A 104 -0.83 3.17 16.78
N ASP A 105 -0.13 3.88 17.66
CA ASP A 105 0.37 5.23 17.38
C ASP A 105 1.45 5.19 16.29
N TRP A 106 2.33 4.19 16.32
CA TRP A 106 3.34 4.01 15.27
C TRP A 106 2.73 3.66 13.92
N LEU A 107 1.78 2.70 13.87
CA LEU A 107 1.05 2.33 12.66
C LEU A 107 0.33 3.54 12.07
N ARG A 108 -0.33 4.32 12.92
CA ARG A 108 -1.07 5.51 12.50
C ARG A 108 -0.12 6.60 12.01
N ASP A 109 0.87 7.00 12.81
CA ASP A 109 1.54 8.29 12.62
C ASP A 109 2.92 8.20 11.96
N SER A 110 3.62 7.06 12.07
CA SER A 110 5.04 6.96 11.72
C SER A 110 5.33 5.94 10.62
N PHE A 111 4.58 4.84 10.57
CA PHE A 111 4.86 3.69 9.71
C PHE A 111 5.10 4.08 8.25
N PHE A 112 4.14 4.76 7.61
CA PHE A 112 4.20 4.92 6.16
C PHE A 112 5.34 5.84 5.72
N ALA A 113 5.59 6.93 6.45
CA ALA A 113 6.74 7.80 6.19
C ALA A 113 8.08 7.04 6.32
N GLN A 114 8.18 6.13 7.29
CA GLN A 114 9.36 5.28 7.45
C GLN A 114 9.45 4.23 6.35
N HIS A 115 8.34 3.64 5.93
CA HIS A 115 8.30 2.67 4.85
C HIS A 115 8.74 3.29 3.52
N VAL A 116 8.28 4.51 3.23
CA VAL A 116 8.75 5.30 2.08
C VAL A 116 10.27 5.52 2.14
N LYS A 117 10.82 5.83 3.33
CA LYS A 117 12.25 6.08 3.50
C LYS A 117 13.10 4.81 3.39
N VAL A 118 12.68 3.72 4.03
CA VAL A 118 13.42 2.44 4.03
C VAL A 118 13.53 1.88 2.62
N PHE A 119 12.49 2.02 1.80
CA PHE A 119 12.46 1.50 0.44
C PHE A 119 12.69 2.58 -0.63
N ASP A 120 13.52 3.59 -0.34
CA ASP A 120 14.00 4.60 -1.30
C ASP A 120 12.90 5.27 -2.17
N ASN A 121 11.80 5.70 -1.55
CA ASN A 121 10.60 6.25 -2.21
C ASN A 121 9.87 5.28 -3.15
N ARG A 122 10.03 3.97 -2.94
CA ARG A 122 9.31 2.89 -3.62
C ARG A 122 8.60 2.01 -2.59
N PRO A 123 7.69 2.57 -1.77
CA PRO A 123 6.94 1.80 -0.79
C PRO A 123 6.07 0.76 -1.49
N PHE A 124 6.04 -0.47 -0.99
CA PHE A 124 5.16 -1.52 -1.50
C PHE A 124 3.98 -1.83 -0.57
N LEU A 125 4.02 -1.34 0.67
CA LEU A 125 2.86 -1.27 1.54
C LEU A 125 2.33 0.17 1.51
N TRP A 126 1.12 0.36 1.02
CA TRP A 126 0.49 1.67 0.91
C TRP A 126 -0.47 1.90 2.05
N HIS A 127 -0.31 3.02 2.74
CA HIS A 127 -1.17 3.41 3.83
C HIS A 127 -2.22 4.39 3.31
N ILE A 128 -3.41 3.86 3.07
CA ILE A 128 -4.57 4.59 2.55
C ILE A 128 -5.44 5.04 3.72
N TRP A 129 -5.92 6.29 3.69
CA TRP A 129 -6.73 6.85 4.76
C TRP A 129 -7.62 7.99 4.28
N ASP A 130 -8.61 8.33 5.09
CA ASP A 130 -9.62 9.37 4.82
C ASP A 130 -9.21 10.78 5.26
N GLY A 131 -7.93 10.98 5.62
CA GLY A 131 -7.42 12.25 6.10
C GLY A 131 -7.67 12.54 7.58
N ARG A 132 -8.37 11.65 8.30
CA ARG A 132 -8.68 11.84 9.73
C ARG A 132 -7.88 10.90 10.63
N LYS A 133 -7.52 11.38 11.82
CA LYS A 133 -6.84 10.56 12.84
C LYS A 133 -7.77 9.53 13.49
N ASP A 134 -9.07 9.83 13.55
CA ASP A 134 -10.15 9.01 14.10
C ASP A 134 -11.01 8.38 13.01
N GLY A 135 -10.59 8.46 11.74
CA GLY A 135 -11.32 7.95 10.59
C GLY A 135 -10.81 6.59 10.10
N PHE A 136 -11.23 6.23 8.89
CA PHE A 136 -10.83 5.01 8.23
C PHE A 136 -9.36 5.05 7.83
N SER A 137 -8.68 3.93 8.06
CA SER A 137 -7.33 3.77 7.56
C SER A 137 -7.00 2.30 7.34
N ALA A 138 -6.32 1.99 6.24
CA ALA A 138 -5.90 0.65 5.90
C ALA A 138 -4.49 0.65 5.30
N ILE A 139 -3.76 -0.44 5.53
CA ILE A 139 -2.47 -0.69 4.89
C ILE A 139 -2.67 -1.83 3.90
N VAL A 140 -2.25 -1.60 2.66
CA VAL A 140 -2.44 -2.54 1.55
C VAL A 140 -1.11 -2.93 0.95
N ASN A 141 -0.93 -4.20 0.62
CA ASN A 141 0.20 -4.67 -0.18
C ASN A 141 -0.10 -4.41 -1.66
N TYR A 142 0.63 -3.47 -2.24
CA TYR A 142 0.46 -3.08 -3.64
C TYR A 142 0.61 -4.25 -4.62
N HIS A 143 1.46 -5.24 -4.33
CA HIS A 143 1.62 -6.42 -5.19
C HIS A 143 0.36 -7.29 -5.27
N LYS A 144 -0.58 -7.11 -4.34
CA LYS A 144 -1.87 -7.82 -4.31
C LYS A 144 -3.04 -6.89 -4.66
N LEU A 145 -2.78 -5.60 -4.89
CA LEU A 145 -3.81 -4.58 -5.13
C LEU A 145 -4.21 -4.53 -6.61
N ASP A 146 -4.85 -5.58 -7.08
CA ASP A 146 -5.52 -5.63 -8.38
C ASP A 146 -6.89 -4.88 -8.38
N ARG A 147 -7.60 -4.91 -9.50
CA ARG A 147 -8.95 -4.34 -9.62
C ARG A 147 -9.90 -4.85 -8.53
N ARG A 148 -9.95 -6.17 -8.34
CA ARG A 148 -10.90 -6.84 -7.44
C ARG A 148 -10.65 -6.48 -5.97
N THR A 149 -9.38 -6.42 -5.57
CA THR A 149 -8.98 -6.06 -4.21
C THR A 149 -9.15 -4.57 -3.96
N LEU A 150 -8.96 -3.70 -4.96
CA LEU A 150 -9.32 -2.28 -4.84
C LEU A 150 -10.85 -2.10 -4.73
N GLU A 151 -11.65 -2.85 -5.50
CA GLU A 151 -13.11 -2.89 -5.33
C GLU A 151 -13.50 -3.37 -3.93
N LYS A 152 -12.83 -4.41 -3.41
CA LYS A 152 -13.05 -4.89 -2.04
C LYS A 152 -12.70 -3.82 -1.00
N LEU A 153 -11.55 -3.15 -1.13
CA LEU A 153 -11.16 -2.05 -0.23
C LEU A 153 -12.24 -0.96 -0.23
N THR A 154 -12.72 -0.57 -1.41
CA THR A 154 -13.63 0.56 -1.63
C THR A 154 -15.05 0.28 -1.16
N PHE A 155 -15.60 -0.88 -1.50
CA PHE A 155 -17.02 -1.19 -1.30
C PHE A 155 -17.28 -2.14 -0.13
N THR A 156 -16.29 -2.95 0.27
CA THR A 156 -16.45 -3.90 1.39
C THR A 156 -15.81 -3.36 2.66
N SER A 157 -14.50 -3.11 2.65
CA SER A 157 -13.77 -2.70 3.86
C SER A 157 -14.14 -1.28 4.29
N LEU A 158 -14.05 -0.32 3.37
CA LEU A 158 -14.49 1.06 3.60
C LEU A 158 -16.02 1.15 3.68
N GLY A 159 -16.76 0.36 2.89
CA GLY A 159 -18.22 0.27 2.99
C GLY A 159 -18.72 -0.10 4.38
N ALA A 160 -18.11 -1.12 5.01
CA ALA A 160 -18.43 -1.49 6.39
C ALA A 160 -18.12 -0.37 7.41
N TRP A 161 -17.06 0.41 7.17
CA TRP A 161 -16.79 1.60 7.98
C TRP A 161 -17.85 2.69 7.79
N ILE A 162 -18.21 3.00 6.54
CA ILE A 162 -19.25 3.97 6.19
C ILE A 162 -20.58 3.59 6.82
N ASP A 163 -21.01 2.32 6.75
CA ASP A 163 -22.25 1.87 7.35
C ASP A 163 -22.27 2.05 8.87
N ARG A 164 -21.16 1.74 9.55
CA ARG A 164 -20.99 2.05 10.98
C ARG A 164 -21.11 3.55 11.24
N GLN A 165 -20.47 4.41 10.44
CA GLN A 165 -20.55 5.86 10.63
C GLN A 165 -21.96 6.41 10.36
N LYS A 166 -22.70 5.85 9.38
CA LYS A 166 -24.13 6.17 9.15
C LYS A 166 -24.98 5.83 10.37
N HIS A 167 -24.75 4.67 11.00
CA HIS A 167 -25.44 4.32 12.24
C HIS A 167 -25.10 5.26 13.40
N GLU A 168 -23.82 5.63 13.56
CA GLU A 168 -23.38 6.57 14.60
C GLU A 168 -23.95 7.99 14.38
N ALA A 169 -24.00 8.45 13.13
CA ALA A 169 -24.58 9.74 12.75
C ALA A 169 -26.09 9.81 13.06
N ARG A 170 -26.84 8.75 12.70
CA ARG A 170 -28.27 8.62 13.07
C ARG A 170 -28.50 8.60 14.59
N ALA A 171 -27.52 8.13 15.35
CA ALA A 171 -27.55 8.12 16.81
C ALA A 171 -26.98 9.42 17.43
N GLU A 172 -26.76 10.46 16.61
CA GLU A 172 -26.27 11.78 17.02
C GLU A 172 -24.96 11.72 17.83
N ARG A 173 -24.09 10.75 17.51
CA ARG A 173 -22.79 10.62 18.16
C ARG A 173 -21.87 11.75 17.71
N ALA A 174 -21.21 12.39 18.68
CA ALA A 174 -20.30 13.49 18.40
C ALA A 174 -19.22 13.12 17.35
N GLY A 175 -19.11 13.96 16.32
CA GLY A 175 -18.13 13.81 15.24
C GLY A 175 -18.44 12.73 14.21
N ALA A 176 -19.56 12.00 14.31
CA ALA A 176 -19.92 10.94 13.37
C ALA A 176 -20.16 11.47 11.95
N ASP A 177 -20.84 12.62 11.79
CA ASP A 177 -21.07 13.23 10.47
C ASP A 177 -19.75 13.57 9.77
N ALA A 178 -18.77 14.09 10.53
CA ALA A 178 -17.47 14.44 9.97
C ALA A 178 -16.62 13.22 9.60
N ARG A 179 -16.78 12.09 10.33
CA ARG A 179 -16.16 10.80 9.97
C ARG A 179 -16.84 10.18 8.76
N LEU A 180 -18.17 10.29 8.68
CA LEU A 180 -18.94 9.80 7.53
C LEU A 180 -18.55 10.54 6.25
N ALA A 181 -18.54 11.87 6.27
CA ALA A 181 -18.17 12.68 5.12
C ALA A 181 -16.75 12.36 4.63
N ALA A 182 -15.77 12.27 5.54
CA ALA A 182 -14.40 11.91 5.15
C ALA A 182 -14.31 10.50 4.54
N ALA A 183 -15.05 9.53 5.07
CA ALA A 183 -15.09 8.18 4.53
C ALA A 183 -15.76 8.10 3.14
N GLU A 184 -16.83 8.86 2.93
CA GLU A 184 -17.51 8.96 1.62
C GLU A 184 -16.61 9.69 0.60
N ASP A 185 -15.88 10.74 1.00
CA ASP A 185 -14.89 11.40 0.16
C ASP A 185 -13.76 10.43 -0.26
N LEU A 186 -13.24 9.63 0.68
CA LEU A 186 -12.26 8.60 0.37
C LEU A 186 -12.82 7.56 -0.62
N GLN A 187 -14.07 7.11 -0.42
CA GLN A 187 -14.70 6.14 -1.31
C GLN A 187 -14.78 6.69 -2.73
N HIS A 188 -15.21 7.94 -2.88
CA HIS A 188 -15.26 8.61 -4.17
C HIS A 188 -13.89 8.72 -4.84
N GLN A 189 -12.82 9.04 -4.09
CA GLN A 189 -11.46 9.06 -4.66
C GLN A 189 -11.00 7.69 -5.14
N LEU A 190 -11.33 6.61 -4.42
CA LEU A 190 -10.97 5.25 -4.84
C LEU A 190 -11.78 4.80 -6.07
N GLU A 191 -13.02 5.26 -6.23
CA GLU A 191 -13.82 5.05 -7.44
C GLU A 191 -13.16 5.70 -8.67
N LEU A 192 -12.67 6.94 -8.55
CA LEU A 192 -11.96 7.62 -9.63
C LEU A 192 -10.68 6.87 -10.04
N ILE A 193 -9.97 6.26 -9.08
CA ILE A 193 -8.81 5.40 -9.34
C ILE A 193 -9.25 4.10 -10.04
N LEU A 194 -10.35 3.48 -9.61
CA LEU A 194 -10.92 2.28 -10.25
C LEU A 194 -11.31 2.51 -11.71
N GLU A 195 -11.89 3.68 -12.00
CA GLU A 195 -12.21 4.13 -13.35
C GLU A 195 -10.95 4.41 -14.18
N GLY A 196 -9.90 4.90 -13.54
CA GLY A 196 -8.59 5.17 -14.16
C GLY A 196 -8.66 6.20 -15.29
N ALA A 197 -9.56 7.17 -15.18
CA ALA A 197 -9.61 8.34 -16.05
C ALA A 197 -8.68 9.45 -15.52
N ALA A 198 -8.28 10.38 -16.38
CA ALA A 198 -7.47 11.52 -15.97
C ALA A 198 -8.15 12.32 -14.84
N PRO A 199 -7.43 12.72 -13.77
CA PRO A 199 -5.97 12.62 -13.56
C PRO A 199 -5.52 11.38 -12.76
N HIS A 200 -6.40 10.40 -12.55
CA HIS A 200 -6.19 9.19 -11.75
C HIS A 200 -5.82 7.95 -12.58
N ASP A 201 -5.45 8.15 -13.84
CA ASP A 201 -4.99 7.09 -14.72
C ASP A 201 -3.52 6.74 -14.46
N VAL A 202 -3.16 5.51 -14.81
CA VAL A 202 -1.76 5.10 -14.95
C VAL A 202 -1.36 5.25 -16.41
N TYR A 203 -0.28 5.99 -16.66
CA TYR A 203 0.34 6.11 -17.97
C TYR A 203 1.74 5.53 -17.94
N VAL A 204 2.05 4.68 -18.92
CA VAL A 204 3.28 3.90 -18.98
C VAL A 204 3.99 4.18 -20.29
N ARG A 205 5.05 5.00 -20.24
CA ARG A 205 5.71 5.52 -21.45
C ARG A 205 6.21 4.44 -22.42
N TRP A 206 6.71 3.31 -21.91
CA TRP A 206 7.25 2.24 -22.77
C TRP A 206 6.18 1.33 -23.38
N LYS A 207 4.91 1.50 -23.01
CA LYS A 207 3.80 0.73 -23.58
C LYS A 207 3.19 1.48 -24.76
N PRO A 208 2.91 0.82 -25.90
CA PRO A 208 2.11 1.42 -26.96
C PRO A 208 0.69 1.74 -26.47
N MET A 209 -0.05 2.56 -27.22
CA MET A 209 -1.39 3.02 -26.80
C MET A 209 -2.37 1.87 -26.53
N ALA A 210 -2.27 0.77 -27.29
CA ALA A 210 -3.11 -0.41 -27.11
C ALA A 210 -2.86 -1.16 -25.79
N GLU A 211 -1.63 -1.10 -25.28
CA GLU A 211 -1.20 -1.75 -24.04
C GLU A 211 -1.31 -0.83 -22.81
N GLN A 212 -1.70 0.44 -22.99
CA GLN A 212 -1.94 1.34 -21.86
C GLN A 212 -3.04 0.77 -20.94
N PRO A 213 -2.88 0.85 -19.60
CA PRO A 213 -3.90 0.39 -18.66
C PRO A 213 -5.26 1.07 -18.88
N ILE A 214 -6.36 0.35 -18.67
CA ILE A 214 -7.72 0.90 -18.72
C ILE A 214 -8.36 0.65 -17.36
N GLY A 215 -8.63 1.70 -16.59
CA GLY A 215 -9.01 1.53 -15.19
C GLY A 215 -7.84 1.12 -14.30
N TRP A 216 -8.16 0.65 -13.10
CA TRP A 216 -7.17 0.08 -12.18
C TRP A 216 -6.85 -1.38 -12.52
N GLU A 217 -5.84 -1.56 -13.37
CA GLU A 217 -5.22 -2.86 -13.68
C GLU A 217 -3.70 -2.68 -13.72
N PRO A 218 -3.04 -2.54 -12.55
CA PRO A 218 -1.62 -2.25 -12.50
C PRO A 218 -0.80 -3.46 -12.96
N ASP A 219 0.19 -3.20 -13.80
CA ASP A 219 1.24 -4.17 -14.10
C ASP A 219 2.42 -3.92 -13.14
N LEU A 220 2.79 -4.96 -12.38
CA LEU A 220 3.83 -4.87 -11.37
C LEU A 220 5.21 -4.59 -11.99
N ASP A 221 5.44 -5.03 -13.23
CA ASP A 221 6.70 -4.83 -13.94
C ASP A 221 6.89 -3.36 -14.36
N ASP A 222 5.81 -2.57 -14.38
CA ASP A 222 5.92 -1.13 -14.61
C ASP A 222 6.53 -0.38 -13.42
N GLY A 223 6.57 -1.06 -12.27
CA GLY A 223 7.19 -0.60 -11.05
C GLY A 223 6.31 0.35 -10.22
N VAL A 224 6.55 0.31 -8.90
CA VAL A 224 5.82 1.06 -7.87
C VAL A 224 5.62 2.54 -8.21
N ARG A 225 6.63 3.18 -8.82
CA ARG A 225 6.56 4.61 -9.13
C ARG A 225 5.36 4.91 -10.02
N LEU A 226 5.19 4.25 -11.16
CA LEU A 226 4.06 4.59 -12.04
C LEU A 226 2.72 4.23 -11.39
N ASN A 227 2.65 3.08 -10.74
CA ASN A 227 1.39 2.57 -10.21
C ASN A 227 0.90 3.28 -8.94
N ILE A 228 1.78 3.89 -8.14
CA ILE A 228 1.36 4.68 -6.96
C ILE A 228 0.79 6.06 -7.35
N ARG A 229 1.02 6.50 -8.59
CA ARG A 229 0.69 7.87 -9.05
C ARG A 229 -0.78 8.25 -8.81
N PRO A 230 -1.79 7.45 -9.19
CA PRO A 230 -3.20 7.80 -8.94
C PRO A 230 -3.51 8.08 -7.47
N PHE A 231 -2.92 7.29 -6.56
CA PHE A 231 -3.10 7.46 -5.11
C PHE A 231 -2.42 8.71 -4.58
N VAL A 232 -1.26 9.08 -5.13
CA VAL A 232 -0.59 10.35 -4.83
C VAL A 232 -1.43 11.53 -5.33
N THR A 233 -1.94 11.45 -6.56
CA THR A 233 -2.80 12.50 -7.17
C THR A 233 -4.09 12.71 -6.37
N ALA A 234 -4.75 11.62 -5.98
CA ALA A 234 -5.98 11.65 -5.18
C ALA A 234 -5.74 12.12 -3.73
N GLY A 235 -4.48 12.19 -3.27
CA GLY A 235 -4.16 12.63 -1.91
C GLY A 235 -4.57 11.64 -0.80
N VAL A 236 -4.83 10.38 -1.14
CA VAL A 236 -5.37 9.35 -0.21
C VAL A 236 -4.29 8.60 0.57
N LEU A 237 -3.01 8.93 0.35
CA LEU A 237 -1.89 8.32 1.08
C LEU A 237 -1.57 9.07 2.38
N ARG A 238 -1.21 8.33 3.43
CA ARG A 238 -0.95 8.90 4.76
C ARG A 238 0.22 9.88 4.81
N SER A 239 1.16 9.79 3.88
CA SER A 239 2.33 10.66 3.79
C SER A 239 2.70 10.88 2.34
N LYS A 240 3.33 12.01 2.06
CA LYS A 240 3.76 12.34 0.69
C LYS A 240 4.87 11.39 0.25
N VAL A 241 4.69 10.77 -0.92
CA VAL A 241 5.74 10.01 -1.60
C VAL A 241 6.37 10.95 -2.62
N ASN A 242 7.67 11.25 -2.46
CA ASN A 242 8.34 12.23 -3.31
C ASN A 242 8.77 11.58 -4.63
N VAL A 243 7.90 11.61 -5.63
CA VAL A 243 8.18 11.11 -6.97
C VAL A 243 7.99 12.23 -7.98
N HIS A 244 9.00 12.40 -8.83
CA HIS A 244 8.94 13.34 -9.94
C HIS A 244 8.40 12.63 -11.19
N TRP A 245 7.28 13.14 -11.71
CA TRP A 245 6.54 12.58 -12.86
C TRP A 245 6.87 13.27 -14.18
N LYS A 246 7.72 14.30 -14.18
CA LYS A 246 8.02 15.03 -15.42
C LYS A 246 8.98 14.23 -16.31
N LYS A 247 9.45 14.90 -17.35
CA LYS A 247 10.38 14.39 -18.36
C LYS A 247 11.61 13.70 -17.75
N ASP A 248 11.88 12.48 -18.21
CA ASP A 248 13.12 11.76 -17.92
C ASP A 248 14.27 12.25 -18.80
N ARG A 249 15.51 11.99 -18.38
CA ARG A 249 16.70 12.25 -19.20
C ARG A 249 16.73 11.35 -20.45
N GLY A 250 17.10 11.93 -21.59
CA GLY A 250 17.27 11.23 -22.88
C GLY A 250 16.04 11.28 -23.78
N THR A 251 16.09 10.53 -24.87
CA THR A 251 15.03 10.40 -25.88
C THR A 251 14.51 8.97 -25.97
N ASN A 252 13.30 8.80 -26.49
CA ASN A 252 12.76 7.51 -26.90
C ASN A 252 13.51 7.00 -28.16
N PRO A 253 13.39 5.70 -28.51
CA PRO A 253 14.01 5.15 -29.73
C PRO A 253 13.62 5.87 -31.02
N ASP A 254 12.42 6.45 -31.06
CA ASP A 254 11.88 7.25 -32.18
C ASP A 254 12.36 8.71 -32.19
N GLY A 255 13.23 9.10 -31.24
CA GLY A 255 13.75 10.46 -31.10
C GLY A 255 12.85 11.42 -30.31
N SER A 256 11.65 11.00 -29.89
CA SER A 256 10.75 11.83 -29.09
C SER A 256 11.23 12.02 -27.65
N GLU A 257 10.72 13.05 -26.98
CA GLU A 257 11.04 13.32 -25.59
C GLU A 257 10.39 12.30 -24.64
N ARG A 258 11.07 11.98 -23.54
CA ARG A 258 10.58 11.03 -22.54
C ARG A 258 9.56 11.66 -21.60
N HIS A 259 8.36 11.94 -22.09
CA HIS A 259 7.24 12.42 -21.26
C HIS A 259 6.61 11.28 -20.47
N ASN A 260 6.61 11.40 -19.14
CA ASN A 260 5.91 10.47 -18.23
C ASN A 260 4.57 11.03 -17.74
N ASP A 261 4.24 12.27 -18.13
CA ASP A 261 3.06 13.02 -17.70
C ASP A 261 2.11 13.23 -18.88
N LEU A 262 1.64 12.12 -19.44
CA LEU A 262 0.61 12.10 -20.47
C LEU A 262 -0.61 11.38 -19.91
N HIS A 263 -1.79 11.81 -20.36
CA HIS A 263 -3.07 11.29 -19.88
C HIS A 263 -4.01 10.99 -21.04
N PRO A 264 -3.69 9.98 -21.89
CA PRO A 264 -4.61 9.56 -22.94
C PRO A 264 -5.95 9.15 -22.34
N THR A 265 -7.04 9.56 -22.97
CA THR A 265 -8.40 9.24 -22.54
C THR A 265 -8.65 7.73 -22.62
N LEU A 266 -9.62 7.25 -21.82
CA LEU A 266 -10.03 5.85 -21.88
C LEU A 266 -10.51 5.44 -23.28
N ASP A 267 -11.17 6.34 -24.00
CA ASP A 267 -11.68 6.05 -25.34
C ASP A 267 -10.56 5.96 -26.38
N GLU A 268 -9.51 6.77 -26.27
CA GLU A 268 -8.31 6.63 -27.11
C GLU A 268 -7.61 5.28 -26.86
N ARG A 269 -7.46 4.85 -25.60
CA ARG A 269 -6.87 3.54 -25.25
C ARG A 269 -7.71 2.40 -25.80
N ARG A 270 -9.03 2.45 -25.61
CA ARG A 270 -9.98 1.45 -26.14
C ARG A 270 -9.96 1.39 -27.67
N ALA A 271 -9.90 2.54 -28.33
CA ALA A 271 -9.83 2.61 -29.78
C ALA A 271 -8.51 2.00 -30.32
N ALA A 272 -7.38 2.31 -29.68
CA ALA A 272 -6.09 1.73 -30.04
C ALA A 272 -6.06 0.21 -29.83
N ARG A 273 -6.64 -0.29 -28.74
CA ARG A 273 -6.72 -1.74 -28.47
C ARG A 273 -7.55 -2.48 -29.52
N ARG A 274 -8.74 -1.98 -29.85
CA ARG A 274 -9.58 -2.55 -30.93
C ARG A 274 -8.87 -2.54 -32.29
N ALA A 275 -8.09 -1.51 -32.59
CA ALA A 275 -7.35 -1.43 -33.85
C ALA A 275 -6.21 -2.45 -33.91
N ALA A 276 -5.50 -2.68 -32.79
CA ALA A 276 -4.47 -3.70 -32.69
C ALA A 276 -5.05 -5.11 -32.87
N GLU A 277 -6.14 -5.43 -32.16
CA GLU A 277 -6.86 -6.72 -32.25
C GLU A 277 -7.41 -7.00 -33.66
N ALA A 278 -7.76 -5.96 -34.43
CA ALA A 278 -8.23 -6.11 -35.80
C ALA A 278 -7.11 -6.36 -36.84
N THR A 279 -5.85 -6.20 -36.44
CA THR A 279 -4.67 -6.36 -37.30
C THR A 279 -3.96 -7.71 -37.06
N GLU A 280 -4.32 -8.42 -35.99
CA GLU A 280 -3.90 -9.80 -35.68
C GLU A 280 -4.80 -10.85 -36.35
#